data_AF-A0A495U5D1-F1
#
_entry.id   AF-A0A495U5D1-F1
#
_cell.length_a   1.000
_cell.length_b   1.000
_cell.length_c   1.000
_cell.angle_alpha   90.00
_cell.angle_beta   90.00
_cell.angle_gamma   90.00
#
_symmetry.space_group_name_H-M   'P 1'
#
loop_
_entity.id
_entity.type
_entity.pdbx_description
1 polymer ?
#
loop_
_entity_poly.entity_id
_entity_poly.type
_entity_poly.pdbx_seq_one_letter_code
_entity_poly.pdbx_strand_id
1 'polypeptide(L)'
;MSDKSHQPGRSPEAIDQDFADLMASKMPSAVARDKFERLWDEVNAIAVKTVHTAEGQRYISLLKRMHQTFEDRYPVGGVVNGHGKRGS
;
A
#
# COMPACT_ATOMS: atom_id res chain seq x y z
N MET A 1 32.58 15.56 2.64
CA MET A 1 31.47 14.82 3.24
C MET A 1 30.22 15.64 2.99
N SER A 2 29.46 15.31 1.94
CA SER A 2 28.31 16.13 1.54
C SER A 2 27.05 15.66 2.27
N ASP A 3 26.46 16.60 2.98
CA ASP A 3 25.18 16.60 3.66
C ASP A 3 24.13 15.78 2.91
N LYS A 4 23.81 14.57 3.42
CA LYS A 4 22.61 13.83 3.00
C LYS A 4 21.43 14.58 3.61
N SER A 5 20.95 15.56 2.87
CA SER A 5 19.72 16.29 3.14
C SER A 5 18.66 15.27 3.56
N HIS A 6 18.24 15.34 4.82
CA HIS A 6 17.03 14.66 5.27
C HIS A 6 15.88 15.29 4.47
N GLN A 7 15.58 14.75 3.30
CA GLN A 7 14.31 15.05 2.65
C GLN A 7 13.24 14.74 3.69
N PRO A 8 12.42 15.72 4.12
CA PRO A 8 11.29 15.40 4.98
C PRO A 8 10.49 14.33 4.22
N GLY A 9 10.32 13.17 4.84
CA GLY A 9 9.55 12.09 4.26
C GLY A 9 8.19 12.64 3.81
N ARG A 10 7.65 12.11 2.70
CA ARG A 10 6.32 12.50 2.24
C ARG A 10 5.33 12.30 3.39
N SER A 11 4.44 13.26 3.57
CA SER A 11 3.44 13.19 4.64
C SER A 11 2.53 11.97 4.42
N PRO A 12 1.94 11.41 5.49
CA PRO A 12 1.08 10.24 5.36
C PRO A 12 -0.13 10.52 4.45
N GLU A 13 -0.63 11.75 4.40
CA GLU A 13 -1.74 12.16 3.53
C GLU A 13 -1.36 12.11 2.05
N ALA A 14 -0.13 12.51 1.69
CA ALA A 14 0.34 12.45 0.32
C ALA A 14 0.51 11.01 -0.18
N ILE A 15 0.92 10.10 0.69
CA ILE A 15 1.06 8.68 0.35
C ILE A 15 -0.32 8.00 0.29
N ASP A 16 -1.24 8.35 1.19
CA ASP A 16 -2.62 7.87 1.17
C ASP A 16 -3.33 8.26 -0.15
N GLN A 17 -3.08 9.48 -0.65
CA GLN A 17 -3.61 9.91 -1.94
C GLN A 17 -3.05 9.09 -3.11
N ASP A 18 -1.74 8.87 -3.17
CA ASP A 18 -1.13 8.03 -4.21
C ASP A 18 -1.66 6.59 -4.16
N PHE A 19 -1.91 6.07 -2.96
CA PHE A 19 -2.55 4.77 -2.78
C PHE A 19 -4.00 4.77 -3.26
N ALA A 20 -4.79 5.79 -2.95
CA ALA A 20 -6.15 5.94 -3.44
C ALA A 20 -6.20 5.98 -4.98
N ASP A 21 -5.27 6.70 -5.60
CA ASP A 21 -5.14 6.77 -7.06
C ASP A 21 -4.75 5.41 -7.66
N LEU A 22 -3.85 4.67 -7.00
CA LEU A 22 -3.53 3.29 -7.39
C LEU A 22 -4.76 2.38 -7.33
N MET A 23 -5.57 2.46 -6.27
CA MET A 23 -6.77 1.63 -6.09
C MET A 23 -7.89 1.99 -7.08
N ALA A 24 -8.01 3.27 -7.43
CA ALA A 24 -8.94 3.76 -8.45
C ALA A 24 -8.51 3.36 -9.87
N SER A 25 -7.21 3.16 -10.09
CA SER A 25 -6.66 2.74 -11.37
C SER A 25 -7.13 1.32 -11.73
N LYS A 26 -7.55 1.12 -12.98
CA LYS A 26 -7.96 -0.19 -13.51
C LYS A 26 -6.75 -0.99 -14.02
N MET A 27 -5.67 -1.01 -13.24
CA MET A 27 -4.43 -1.71 -13.64
C MET A 27 -4.55 -3.22 -13.42
N PRO A 28 -3.84 -4.04 -14.22
CA PRO A 28 -3.69 -5.46 -13.95
C PRO A 28 -3.06 -5.71 -12.58
N SER A 29 -3.47 -6.79 -11.92
CA SER A 29 -3.06 -7.11 -10.53
C SER A 29 -1.54 -7.16 -10.34
N ALA A 30 -0.79 -7.71 -11.30
CA ALA A 30 0.67 -7.75 -11.23
C ALA A 30 1.29 -6.35 -11.17
N VAL A 31 0.85 -5.45 -12.05
CA VAL A 31 1.35 -4.06 -12.11
C VAL A 31 0.90 -3.26 -10.88
N ALA A 32 -0.33 -3.50 -10.42
CA ALA A 32 -0.83 -2.89 -9.20
C ALA A 32 -0.02 -3.34 -7.98
N ARG A 33 0.39 -4.61 -7.93
CA ARG A 33 1.20 -5.18 -6.85
C ARG A 33 2.61 -4.59 -6.81
N ASP A 34 3.28 -4.48 -7.95
CA ASP A 34 4.60 -3.84 -8.02
C ASP A 34 4.56 -2.37 -7.53
N LYS A 35 3.48 -1.65 -7.86
CA LYS A 35 3.29 -0.26 -7.41
C LYS A 35 2.96 -0.18 -5.91
N PHE A 36 2.11 -1.09 -5.43
CA PHE A 36 1.77 -1.21 -4.03
C PHE A 36 3.01 -1.51 -3.18
N GLU A 37 3.86 -2.45 -3.60
CA GLU A 37 5.10 -2.81 -2.89
C GLU A 37 6.05 -1.61 -2.75
N ARG A 38 6.15 -0.76 -3.78
CA ARG A 38 6.96 0.47 -3.69
C ARG A 38 6.41 1.46 -2.68
N LEU A 39 5.09 1.69 -2.68
CA LEU A 39 4.44 2.56 -1.69
C LEU A 39 4.56 1.98 -0.28
N TRP A 40 4.42 0.66 -0.16
CA TRP A 40 4.58 -0.07 1.09
C TRP A 40 5.97 0.12 1.68
N ASP A 41 7.01 -0.09 0.88
CA ASP A 41 8.40 0.06 1.32
C ASP A 41 8.73 1.49 1.72
N GLU A 42 8.19 2.49 1.00
CA GLU A 42 8.35 3.90 1.34
C GLU A 42 7.72 4.23 2.71
N VAL A 43 6.45 3.86 2.92
CA VAL A 43 5.76 4.09 4.19
C VAL A 43 6.45 3.34 5.33
N ASN A 44 6.86 2.09 5.08
CA ASN A 44 7.56 1.28 6.08
C ASN A 44 8.92 1.88 6.46
N ALA A 45 9.68 2.40 5.49
CA ALA A 45 10.95 3.07 5.75
C ALA A 45 10.78 4.34 6.60
N ILE A 46 9.70 5.11 6.41
CA ILE A 46 9.38 6.28 7.23
C ILE A 46 8.88 5.85 8.62
N ALA A 47 8.00 4.86 8.68
CA ALA A 47 7.44 4.32 9.91
C ALA A 47 8.55 3.79 10.85
N VAL A 48 9.53 3.05 10.32
CA VAL A 48 10.66 2.54 11.11
C VAL A 48 11.49 3.67 11.71
N LYS A 49 11.74 4.75 10.94
CA LYS A 49 12.49 5.93 11.42
C LYS A 49 11.74 6.72 12.49
N THR A 50 10.41 6.64 12.49
CA THR A 50 9.52 7.47 13.32
C THR A 50 8.73 6.66 14.35
N VAL A 51 9.00 5.36 14.51
CA VAL A 51 8.17 4.39 15.27
C VAL A 51 7.88 4.82 16.72
N HIS A 52 8.79 5.58 17.32
CA HIS A 52 8.68 6.08 18.69
C HIS A 52 7.90 7.40 18.82
N THR A 53 7.42 7.97 17.72
CA THR A 53 6.68 9.24 17.70
C THR A 53 5.21 9.02 17.39
N ALA A 54 4.37 10.02 17.71
CA ALA A 54 2.97 10.03 17.29
C ALA A 54 2.82 10.01 15.75
N GLU A 55 3.82 10.53 15.03
CA GLU A 55 3.86 10.50 13.56
C GLU A 55 4.08 9.08 13.04
N GLY A 56 4.99 8.30 13.64
CA GLY A 56 5.19 6.90 13.29
C GLY A 56 3.92 6.06 13.46
N GLN A 57 3.12 6.34 14.49
CA GLN A 57 1.82 5.68 14.67
C GLN A 57 0.84 5.96 13.52
N ARG A 58 0.92 7.14 12.89
CA ARG A 58 0.11 7.46 11.71
C ARG A 58 0.56 6.64 10.50
N TYR A 59 1.86 6.53 10.23
CA TYR A 59 2.38 5.69 9.15
C TYR A 59 2.10 4.19 9.35
N ILE A 60 2.18 3.69 10.60
CA ILE A 60 1.81 2.30 10.92
C ILE A 60 0.31 2.06 10.67
N SER A 61 -0.54 3.02 11.04
CA SER A 61 -1.98 2.94 10.77
C SER A 61 -2.28 2.97 9.27
N LEU A 62 -1.51 3.76 8.50
CA LEU A 62 -1.59 3.81 7.05
C LEU A 62 -1.21 2.46 6.42
N LEU A 63 -0.07 1.85 6.82
CA LEU A 63 0.34 0.52 6.36
C LEU A 63 -0.77 -0.51 6.55
N LYS A 64 -1.36 -0.58 7.76
CA LYS A 64 -2.44 -1.54 8.04
C LYS A 64 -3.64 -1.36 7.10
N ARG A 65 -4.06 -0.11 6.86
CA ARG A 65 -5.16 0.20 5.92
C ARG A 65 -4.82 -0.15 4.49
N MET A 66 -3.63 0.21 4.03
CA MET A 66 -3.17 -0.08 2.68
C MET A 66 -3.15 -1.59 2.43
N HIS A 67 -2.60 -2.38 3.36
CA HIS A 67 -2.55 -3.84 3.26
C HIS A 67 -3.93 -4.45 3.11
N GLN A 68 -4.84 -4.12 4.05
CA GLN A 68 -6.20 -4.66 4.04
C GLN A 68 -6.93 -4.31 2.74
N THR A 69 -6.87 -3.04 2.35
CA THR A 69 -7.57 -2.53 1.16
C THR A 69 -7.03 -3.16 -0.12
N PHE A 70 -5.72 -3.39 -0.20
CA PHE A 70 -5.09 -4.00 -1.37
C PHE A 70 -5.45 -5.49 -1.49
N GLU A 71 -5.38 -6.25 -0.39
CA GLU A 71 -5.75 -7.68 -0.37
C GLU A 71 -7.24 -7.90 -0.68
N ASP A 72 -8.13 -7.01 -0.22
CA ASP A 72 -9.56 -7.08 -0.54
C ASP A 72 -9.84 -6.89 -2.05
N ARG A 73 -9.03 -6.08 -2.73
CA ARG A 73 -9.13 -5.80 -4.17
C ARG A 73 -8.40 -6.84 -5.03
N TYR A 74 -7.26 -7.31 -4.56
CA TYR A 74 -6.31 -8.17 -5.27
C TYR A 74 -5.92 -9.37 -4.40
N PRO A 75 -6.83 -10.33 -4.20
CA PRO A 75 -6.56 -11.49 -3.35
C PRO A 75 -5.43 -12.35 -3.92
N VAL A 76 -4.47 -12.73 -3.08
CA VAL A 76 -3.28 -13.53 -3.46
C VAL A 76 -3.62 -14.95 -3.92
N GLY A 77 -4.82 -15.44 -3.60
CA GLY A 77 -5.33 -16.73 -4.05
C GLY A 77 -6.44 -16.52 -5.08
N GLY A 78 -6.10 -16.64 -6.36
CA GLY A 78 -7.08 -16.72 -7.44
C GLY A 78 -8.00 -17.93 -7.27
N VAL A 79 -9.02 -17.81 -6.43
CA VAL A 79 -10.26 -18.55 -6.56
C VAL A 79 -11.27 -17.55 -7.09
N VAL A 80 -11.18 -17.30 -8.40
CA VAL A 80 -12.39 -17.05 -9.17
C VAL A 80 -13.26 -18.29 -8.96
N ASN A 81 -14.18 -18.22 -8.00
CA ASN A 81 -15.19 -19.25 -7.85
C ASN A 81 -15.99 -19.25 -9.16
N GLY A 82 -15.63 -20.19 -10.04
CA GLY A 82 -16.35 -20.47 -11.26
C GLY A 82 -17.81 -20.68 -10.88
N HIS A 83 -18.68 -19.86 -11.44
CA HIS A 83 -20.12 -20.06 -11.41
C HIS A 83 -20.46 -21.23 -12.34
N GLY A 84 -19.91 -22.41 -12.06
CA GLY A 84 -20.34 -23.69 -12.62
C GLY A 84 -21.56 -24.16 -11.85
N LYS A 85 -22.70 -23.50 -12.05
CA LYS A 85 -23.97 -24.06 -11.57
C LYS A 85 -24.39 -25.15 -12.56
N ARG A 86 -24.19 -26.37 -12.05
CA ARG A 86 -24.45 -27.69 -12.62
C ARG A 86 -25.82 -27.79 -13.28
N GLY A 87 -25.86 -28.55 -14.38
CA GLY A 87 -27.09 -28.98 -15.03
C GLY A 87 -28.08 -29.63 -14.07
N SER A 88 -29.34 -29.47 -14.41
CA SER A 88 -30.46 -30.32 -14.04
C SER A 88 -31.07 -30.86 -15.33
#